data_AF-A0A2I1G6S6-F1
#
_entry.id   AF-A0A2I1G6S6-F1
#
_cell.length_a   1.000
_cell.length_b   1.000
_cell.length_c   1.000
_cell.angle_alpha   90.00
_cell.angle_beta   90.00
_cell.angle_gamma   90.00
#
_symmetry.space_group_name_H-M   'P 1'
#
loop_
_entity.id
_entity.type
_entity.pdbx_description
1 polymer ?
#
loop_
_entity_poly.entity_id
_entity_poly.type
_entity_poly.pdbx_seq_one_letter_code
_entity_poly.pdbx_strand_id
1 'polypeptide(L)' 'NGVFSCDVMSREHALLKEENGKILIKDLKSTHGTFVNNVRLGDGTVESDWRVLNHRDIITFG' A
#
# COMPACT_ATOMS: atom_id res chain seq x y z
N ASN A 1 -0.06 -5.16 17.57
CA ASN A 1 -1.13 -4.28 17.05
C ASN A 1 -0.66 -2.83 17.11
N GLY A 2 -0.08 -2.33 16.01
CA GLY A 2 0.29 -0.92 15.88
C GLY A 2 -0.88 -0.16 15.26
N VAL A 3 -1.51 0.72 16.03
CA VAL A 3 -2.58 1.60 15.54
C VAL A 3 -1.95 2.96 15.31
N PHE A 4 -1.90 3.40 14.05
CA PHE A 4 -1.42 4.72 13.67
C PHE A 4 -2.61 5.57 13.27
N SER A 5 -3.04 6.45 14.18
CA SER A 5 -4.12 7.41 13.96
C SER A 5 -3.50 8.69 13.40
N CYS A 6 -3.45 8.81 12.08
CA CYS A 6 -3.13 10.06 11.41
C CYS A 6 -4.29 10.40 10.47
N ASP A 7 -4.83 11.62 10.55
CA ASP A 7 -5.97 12.14 9.76
C ASP A 7 -5.79 12.03 8.22
N VAL A 8 -4.58 11.68 7.77
CA VAL A 8 -4.20 11.48 6.38
C VAL A 8 -4.31 10.03 5.90
N MET A 9 -4.51 9.05 6.78
CA MET A 9 -4.77 7.67 6.37
C MET A 9 -6.27 7.37 6.28
N SER A 10 -6.74 7.09 5.07
CA SER A 10 -8.04 6.44 4.88
C SER A 10 -8.06 5.14 5.69
N ARG A 11 -9.22 4.81 6.29
CA ARG A 11 -9.41 3.58 7.07
C ARG A 11 -8.98 2.31 6.31
N GLU A 12 -8.99 2.38 4.98
CA GLU A 12 -8.50 1.37 4.05
C GLU A 12 -7.52 2.02 3.07
N HIS A 13 -6.25 2.20 3.48
CA HIS A 13 -5.23 2.87 2.65
C HIS A 13 -4.60 1.92 1.61
N ALA A 14 -4.23 0.73 2.06
CA ALA A 14 -3.67 -0.32 1.24
C ALA A 14 -4.04 -1.69 1.84
N LEU A 15 -4.08 -2.70 0.97
CA LEU A 15 -4.34 -4.07 1.34
C LEU A 15 -3.08 -4.91 1.11
N LEU A 16 -2.61 -5.57 2.15
CA LEU A 16 -1.57 -6.58 2.05
C LEU A 16 -2.18 -7.98 2.07
N LYS A 17 -1.69 -8.84 1.18
CA LYS A 17 -2.09 -10.24 1.07
C LYS A 17 -0.85 -11.10 0.94
N GLU A 18 -0.80 -12.23 1.62
CA GLU A 18 0.22 -13.25 1.37
C GLU A 18 -0.37 -14.36 0.49
N GLU A 19 0.23 -14.64 -0.65
CA GLU A 19 -0.10 -15.79 -1.48
C GLU A 19 1.17 -16.52 -1.93
N ASN A 20 1.19 -17.84 -1.75
CA ASN A 20 2.28 -18.70 -2.22
C ASN A 20 3.67 -18.26 -1.71
N GLY A 21 3.76 -17.77 -0.47
CA GLY A 21 5.01 -17.26 0.13
C GLY A 21 5.47 -15.91 -0.44
N LYS A 22 4.64 -15.24 -1.22
CA LYS A 22 4.87 -13.87 -1.70
C LYS A 22 3.91 -12.93 -1.00
N ILE A 23 4.42 -11.80 -0.55
CA ILE A 23 3.60 -10.71 -0.06
C ILE A 23 3.17 -9.88 -1.27
N LEU A 24 1.90 -9.57 -1.38
CA LEU A 24 1.32 -8.67 -2.36
C LEU A 24 0.73 -7.47 -1.62
N ILE A 25 0.88 -6.29 -2.21
CA ILE A 25 0.27 -5.06 -1.75
C ILE A 25 -0.54 -4.44 -2.88
N LYS A 26 -1.68 -3.87 -2.52
CA LYS A 26 -2.54 -3.12 -3.41
C LYS A 26 -2.97 -1.82 -2.74
N ASP A 27 -2.95 -0.72 -3.48
CA ASP A 27 -3.48 0.56 -3.02
C ASP A 27 -5.02 0.59 -3.15
N LEU A 28 -5.71 1.07 -2.12
CA LEU A 28 -7.16 1.16 -2.07
C LEU A 28 -7.65 2.61 -2.24
N LYS A 29 -7.20 3.28 -3.32
CA LYS A 29 -7.56 4.68 -3.60
C LYS A 29 -7.22 5.58 -2.41
N SER A 30 -5.99 5.47 -1.93
CA SER A 30 -5.53 6.33 -0.85
C SER A 30 -5.38 7.77 -1.38
N THR A 31 -5.83 8.75 -0.59
CA THR A 31 -5.87 10.18 -0.99
C THR A 31 -4.52 10.70 -1.48
N HIS A 32 -3.44 10.27 -0.83
CA HIS A 32 -2.07 10.67 -1.15
C HIS A 32 -1.28 9.60 -1.92
N GLY A 33 -1.82 8.39 -2.05
CA GLY A 33 -1.19 7.26 -2.73
C GLY A 33 -0.26 6.43 -1.83
N THR A 34 -0.17 5.14 -2.14
CA THR A 34 0.84 4.24 -1.58
C THR A 34 2.05 4.15 -2.51
N PHE A 35 3.25 4.20 -1.94
CA PHE A 35 4.51 4.09 -2.65
C PHE A 35 5.29 2.85 -2.19
N VAL A 36 5.80 2.08 -3.13
CA VAL A 36 6.69 0.93 -2.89
C VAL A 36 8.01 1.20 -3.56
N ASN A 37 9.09 1.24 -2.79
CA ASN A 37 10.44 1.56 -3.28
C ASN A 37 10.49 2.88 -4.06
N ASN A 38 9.82 3.93 -3.57
CA ASN A 38 9.65 5.23 -4.24
C ASN A 38 8.84 5.19 -5.54
N VAL A 39 8.21 4.05 -5.87
CA VAL A 39 7.31 3.92 -7.02
C VAL A 39 5.88 3.94 -6.53
N ARG A 40 5.08 4.87 -7.04
CA ARG A 40 3.66 4.96 -6.70
C ARG A 40 2.90 3.76 -7.27
N LEU A 41 2.09 3.10 -6.44
CA LEU A 41 1.32 1.92 -6.83
C LEU A 41 0.07 2.25 -7.65
N GLY A 42 -0.62 3.34 -7.31
CA GLY A 42 -1.88 3.74 -7.94
C GLY A 42 -1.97 5.24 -8.17
N ASP A 43 -2.91 5.64 -9.02
CA ASP A 43 -3.10 7.04 -9.38
C ASP A 43 -3.83 7.88 -8.32
N GLY A 44 -4.24 7.27 -7.19
CA GLY A 44 -4.94 7.92 -6.07
C GLY A 44 -6.42 8.18 -6.33
N THR A 45 -6.88 7.93 -7.56
CA THR A 45 -8.29 8.03 -7.97
C THR A 45 -8.94 6.66 -8.16
N VAL A 46 -8.15 5.61 -8.36
CA VAL A 46 -8.58 4.23 -8.56
C VAL A 46 -7.70 3.28 -7.74
N GLU A 47 -8.26 2.12 -7.38
CA GLU A 47 -7.50 1.05 -6.77
C GLU A 47 -6.39 0.57 -7.70
N SER A 48 -5.19 0.27 -7.17
CA SER A 48 -4.08 -0.21 -7.99
C SER A 48 -4.18 -1.70 -8.30
N ASP A 49 -3.36 -2.18 -9.23
CA ASP A 49 -3.06 -3.60 -9.35
C ASP A 49 -2.25 -4.12 -8.16
N TRP A 50 -2.27 -5.44 -7.99
CA TRP A 50 -1.48 -6.14 -6.98
C TRP A 50 0.00 -6.12 -7.34
N ARG A 51 0.81 -5.65 -6.40
CA ARG A 51 2.26 -5.59 -6.52
C ARG A 51 2.91 -6.55 -5.55
N VAL A 52 3.77 -7.41 -6.08
CA VAL A 52 4.58 -8.32 -5.25
C VAL A 52 5.64 -7.53 -4.52
N LEU A 53 5.68 -7.68 -3.20
CA LEU A 53 6.70 -7.17 -2.31
C LEU A 53 7.76 -8.22 -2.06
N ASN A 54 9.00 -7.78 -2.04
CA ASN A 54 10.16 -8.59 -1.68
C ASN A 54 10.73 -8.14 -0.35
N HIS A 55 11.53 -9.01 0.25
CA HIS A 55 12.27 -8.67 1.45
C HIS A 55 13.18 -7.46 1.18
N ARG A 56 13.12 -6.45 2.07
CA ARG A 56 13.78 -5.12 1.98
C ARG A 56 13.06 -4.07 1.15
N ASP A 57 11.86 -4.34 0.64
CA ASP A 57 11.04 -3.32 0.01
C ASP A 57 10.55 -2.30 1.05
N ILE A 58 10.62 -1.02 0.69
CA ILE A 58 10.15 0.09 1.55
C ILE A 58 8.77 0.52 1.09
N ILE A 59 7.79 0.44 1.97
CA ILE A 59 6.43 0.91 1.73
C ILE A 59 6.28 2.25 2.44
N THR A 60 5.87 3.27 1.68
CA THR A 60 5.55 4.61 2.22
C THR A 60 4.09 4.88 1.93
N PHE A 61 3.34 5.19 2.98
CA PHE A 61 1.98 5.68 2.86
C PHE A 61 2.05 7.20 2.87
N GLY A 62 1.60 7.82 1.78
CA GLY A 62 1.38 9.26 1.72
C GLY A 62 0.14 9.65 2.49
#